data_AF-A0A1V2RG52-F1
#
_entry.id   AF-A0A1V2RG52-F1
#
_cell.length_a   1.000
_cell.length_b   1.000
_cell.length_c   1.000
_cell.angle_alpha   90.00
_cell.angle_beta   90.00
_cell.angle_gamma   90.00
#
_symmetry.space_group_name_H-M   'P 1'
#
loop_
_entity.id
_entity.type
_entity.pdbx_description
1 polymer ?
#
loop_
_entity_poly.entity_id
_entity_poly.type
_entity_poly.pdbx_seq_one_letter_code
_entity_poly.pdbx_strand_id
1 'polypeptide(L)'
;MTPPSPTGPALKDRERVAERLLAASAKHSFDPDRELDWDAPWQDGLWYWPPELVSLYDTPLWYEMSQEQRIDLSRHESAALASLGIWFEVILMQLLVRHIYDKPATSAHVRYALTEIADECRHSMMFARAIRKTGTPAYPPGRGHHNIARVFKSVSTTPGSFTATLLGEEVLDWMQRLTFPDERVQPLIRGVTRIHVVEEARHVRYAREELRRQLAAAPRWERELTRVTCGEFARIFAVAFVNPQVYASVGLDRAQAVAQVRASDHRRAVMQEGARHLTDFLDELGLLRGIGRRMWRSSGLLA
;
A
#
# COMPACT_ATOMS: atom_id res chain seq x y z
N MET A 1 12.66 -30.04 26.83
CA MET A 1 13.52 -28.84 26.66
C MET A 1 12.62 -27.68 26.28
N THR A 2 12.33 -26.81 27.23
CA THR A 2 11.64 -25.53 27.01
C THR A 2 12.58 -24.66 26.16
N PRO A 3 12.13 -24.01 25.07
CA PRO A 3 12.98 -23.08 24.35
C PRO A 3 13.40 -21.94 25.31
N PRO A 4 14.64 -21.43 25.21
CA PRO A 4 15.08 -20.36 26.09
C PRO A 4 14.16 -19.14 25.89
N SER A 5 13.57 -18.65 26.99
CA SER A 5 12.90 -17.35 26.99
C SER A 5 13.90 -16.29 26.52
N PRO A 6 13.56 -15.40 25.57
CA PRO A 6 14.49 -14.40 25.07
C PRO A 6 14.64 -13.27 26.09
N THR A 7 15.22 -13.54 27.26
CA THR A 7 15.47 -12.54 28.30
C THR A 7 16.87 -11.95 28.11
N GLY A 8 16.93 -10.72 27.59
CA GLY A 8 18.20 -10.02 27.36
C GLY A 8 18.04 -8.76 26.49
N PRO A 9 19.11 -7.99 26.27
CA PRO A 9 19.12 -6.63 25.69
C PRO A 9 18.26 -6.40 24.43
N ALA A 10 18.02 -7.44 23.62
CA ALA A 10 17.14 -7.39 22.45
C ALA A 10 15.67 -7.05 22.76
N LEU A 11 15.11 -7.47 23.91
CA LEU A 11 13.76 -7.07 24.33
C LEU A 11 13.71 -5.60 24.75
N LYS A 12 14.75 -5.13 25.45
CA LYS A 12 14.85 -3.72 25.88
C LYS A 12 15.03 -2.78 24.69
N ASP A 13 15.72 -3.21 23.64
CA ASP A 13 15.86 -2.46 22.40
C ASP A 13 14.53 -2.36 21.64
N ARG A 14 13.77 -3.47 21.59
CA ARG A 14 12.40 -3.54 21.03
C ARG A 14 11.45 -2.50 21.62
N GLU A 15 11.31 -2.51 22.94
CA GLU A 15 10.36 -1.61 23.64
C GLU A 15 10.75 -0.14 23.45
N ARG A 16 12.05 0.18 23.43
CA ARG A 16 12.54 1.54 23.15
C ARG A 16 12.19 2.05 21.76
N VAL A 17 12.24 1.18 20.74
CA VAL A 17 11.77 1.54 19.41
C VAL A 17 10.27 1.87 19.46
N ALA A 18 9.46 1.00 20.06
CA ALA A 18 8.02 1.22 20.17
C ALA A 18 7.68 2.52 20.91
N GLU A 19 8.39 2.83 22.00
CA GLU A 19 8.25 4.11 22.73
C GLU A 19 8.56 5.33 21.85
N ARG A 20 9.62 5.28 21.04
CA ARG A 20 9.96 6.37 20.10
C ARG A 20 8.89 6.54 19.04
N LEU A 21 8.37 5.45 18.49
CA LEU A 21 7.32 5.49 17.49
C LEU A 21 6.01 6.04 18.09
N LEU A 22 5.65 5.64 19.31
CA LEU A 22 4.51 6.19 20.06
C LEU A 22 4.63 7.70 20.29
N ALA A 23 5.83 8.17 20.66
CA ALA A 23 6.09 9.61 20.82
C ALA A 23 5.98 10.37 19.49
N ALA A 24 6.35 9.75 18.37
CA ALA A 24 6.18 10.32 17.04
C ALA A 24 4.71 10.34 16.60
N SER A 25 3.96 9.25 16.81
CA SER A 25 2.51 9.19 16.51
C SER A 25 1.74 10.28 17.26
N ALA A 26 2.05 10.51 18.55
CA ALA A 26 1.39 11.57 19.32
C ALA A 26 1.60 12.99 18.75
N LYS A 27 2.69 13.23 18.01
CA LYS A 27 3.01 14.54 17.39
C LYS A 27 2.49 14.68 15.97
N HIS A 28 2.26 13.56 15.29
CA HIS A 28 2.00 13.50 13.85
C HIS A 28 0.81 12.60 13.54
N SER A 29 -0.20 12.62 14.42
CA SER A 29 -1.51 12.01 14.20
C SER A 29 -2.49 13.12 13.85
N PHE A 30 -3.09 13.01 12.67
CA PHE A 30 -3.97 14.04 12.11
C PHE A 30 -5.44 13.62 12.20
N ASP A 31 -6.33 14.58 12.46
CA ASP A 31 -7.76 14.38 12.28
C ASP A 31 -8.15 14.86 10.87
N PRO A 32 -8.30 13.94 9.89
CA PRO A 32 -8.53 14.32 8.50
C PRO A 32 -9.86 15.05 8.29
N ASP A 33 -10.82 14.93 9.21
CA ASP A 33 -12.09 15.67 9.13
C ASP A 33 -11.93 17.15 9.50
N ARG A 34 -10.86 17.51 10.21
CA ARG A 34 -10.54 18.89 10.63
C ARG A 34 -9.40 19.51 9.84
N GLU A 35 -8.45 18.69 9.39
CA GLU A 35 -7.23 19.12 8.71
C GLU A 35 -7.42 19.41 7.21
N LEU A 36 -8.51 18.91 6.62
CA LEU A 36 -8.81 19.05 5.20
C LEU A 36 -10.08 19.88 5.00
N ASP A 37 -10.02 20.82 4.06
CA ASP A 37 -11.20 21.54 3.60
C ASP A 37 -11.97 20.68 2.59
N TRP A 38 -12.90 19.89 3.12
CA TRP A 38 -13.76 19.00 2.33
C TRP A 38 -14.86 19.75 1.54
N ASP A 39 -15.15 20.99 1.93
CA ASP A 39 -16.18 21.81 1.32
C ASP A 39 -15.62 22.64 0.16
N ALA A 40 -14.30 22.78 0.08
CA ALA A 40 -13.60 23.35 -1.07
C ALA A 40 -14.14 22.80 -2.41
N PRO A 41 -14.40 23.68 -3.39
CA PRO A 41 -14.74 23.24 -4.73
C PRO A 41 -13.51 22.62 -5.42
N TRP A 42 -13.77 21.72 -6.36
CA TRP A 42 -12.73 21.28 -7.29
C TRP A 42 -12.30 22.45 -8.17
N GLN A 43 -11.00 22.53 -8.47
CA GLN A 43 -10.46 23.54 -9.37
C GLN A 43 -10.41 23.00 -10.79
N ASP A 44 -10.92 23.77 -11.74
CA ASP A 44 -10.97 23.39 -13.15
C ASP A 44 -9.56 23.18 -13.71
N GLY A 45 -9.40 22.13 -14.53
CA GLY A 45 -8.14 21.81 -15.20
C GLY A 45 -7.09 21.12 -14.31
N LEU A 46 -7.28 21.03 -12.99
CA LEU A 46 -6.38 20.28 -12.11
C LEU A 46 -6.71 18.78 -12.10
N TRP A 47 -5.65 17.98 -12.01
CA TRP A 47 -5.68 16.52 -12.00
C TRP A 47 -6.02 15.98 -10.62
N TYR A 48 -6.47 14.73 -10.53
CA TYR A 48 -6.70 14.03 -9.25
C TYR A 48 -5.59 13.03 -8.92
N TRP A 49 -4.65 12.87 -9.84
CA TRP A 49 -3.47 12.04 -9.74
C TRP A 49 -2.43 12.59 -10.72
N PRO A 50 -1.13 12.60 -10.41
CA PRO A 50 -0.11 13.08 -11.33
C PRO A 50 -0.26 12.38 -12.71
N PRO A 51 -0.21 13.12 -13.83
CA PRO A 51 -0.43 12.55 -15.16
C PRO A 51 0.48 11.36 -15.44
N GLU A 52 1.75 11.47 -15.06
CA GLU A 52 2.78 10.46 -15.28
C GLU A 52 2.50 9.17 -14.49
N LEU A 53 1.63 9.20 -13.49
CA LEU A 53 1.21 8.02 -12.73
C LEU A 53 -0.10 7.38 -13.26
N VAL A 54 -0.83 8.07 -14.14
CA VAL A 54 -2.05 7.55 -14.76
C VAL A 54 -1.71 6.36 -15.63
N SER A 55 -2.50 5.28 -15.53
CA SER A 55 -2.13 3.96 -16.05
C SER A 55 -1.89 3.92 -17.57
N LEU A 56 -2.58 4.78 -18.32
CA LEU A 56 -2.49 4.90 -19.77
C LEU A 56 -1.44 5.92 -20.24
N TYR A 57 -0.78 6.66 -19.36
CA TYR A 57 0.21 7.66 -19.76
C TYR A 57 1.22 7.11 -20.77
N ASP A 58 1.53 7.90 -21.80
CA ASP A 58 2.47 7.58 -22.89
C ASP A 58 2.03 6.42 -23.82
N THR A 59 0.76 5.99 -23.75
CA THR A 59 0.19 5.00 -24.69
C THR A 59 -0.48 5.67 -25.91
N PRO A 60 -0.69 4.95 -27.02
CA PRO A 60 -1.49 5.46 -28.14
C PRO A 60 -2.87 5.99 -27.71
N LEU A 61 -3.58 5.25 -26.84
CA LEU A 61 -4.90 5.65 -26.34
C LEU A 61 -4.83 6.95 -25.54
N TRP A 62 -3.74 7.15 -24.78
CA TRP A 62 -3.54 8.41 -24.08
C TRP A 62 -3.47 9.60 -25.02
N TYR A 63 -2.76 9.47 -26.15
CA TYR A 63 -2.66 10.54 -27.14
C TYR A 63 -3.97 10.82 -27.87
N GLU A 64 -4.85 9.82 -28.00
CA GLU A 64 -6.19 9.95 -28.59
C GLU A 64 -7.20 10.62 -27.63
N MET A 65 -7.04 10.45 -26.32
CA MET A 65 -7.91 11.05 -25.31
C MET A 65 -7.83 12.58 -25.31
N SER A 66 -8.97 13.24 -25.11
CA SER A 66 -9.01 14.68 -24.82
C SER A 66 -8.38 14.98 -23.46
N GLN A 67 -7.97 16.23 -23.24
CA GLN A 67 -7.44 16.66 -21.95
C GLN A 67 -8.44 16.44 -20.81
N GLU A 68 -9.72 16.70 -21.05
CA GLU A 68 -10.80 16.47 -20.09
C GLU A 68 -10.94 14.98 -19.75
N GLN A 69 -10.88 14.09 -20.75
CA GLN A 69 -10.97 12.65 -20.53
C GLN A 69 -9.77 12.10 -19.76
N ARG A 70 -8.57 12.68 -19.95
CA ARG A 70 -7.37 12.33 -19.17
C ARG A 70 -7.48 12.77 -17.71
N ILE A 71 -7.97 13.98 -17.46
CA ILE A 71 -8.25 14.48 -16.10
C ILE A 71 -9.31 13.59 -15.45
N ASP A 72 -10.37 13.24 -16.16
CA ASP A 72 -11.42 12.38 -15.64
C ASP A 72 -10.92 10.96 -15.34
N LEU A 73 -10.04 10.41 -16.18
CA LEU A 73 -9.37 9.14 -15.90
C LEU A 73 -8.53 9.24 -14.61
N SER A 74 -7.80 10.33 -14.40
CA SER A 74 -7.05 10.54 -13.15
C SER A 74 -7.97 10.58 -11.93
N ARG A 75 -9.19 11.14 -12.05
CA ARG A 75 -10.22 11.16 -11.00
C ARG A 75 -10.65 9.75 -10.62
N HIS A 76 -10.96 8.94 -11.64
CA HIS A 76 -11.39 7.56 -11.45
C HIS A 76 -10.27 6.64 -10.94
N GLU A 77 -9.04 6.80 -11.42
CA GLU A 77 -7.89 6.04 -10.93
C GLU A 77 -7.49 6.41 -9.50
N SER A 78 -7.52 7.69 -9.15
CA SER A 78 -7.31 8.17 -7.77
C SER A 78 -8.31 7.53 -6.80
N ALA A 79 -9.60 7.51 -7.16
CA ALA A 79 -10.63 6.85 -6.37
C ALA A 79 -10.47 5.32 -6.32
N ALA A 80 -9.96 4.70 -7.38
CA ALA A 80 -9.67 3.27 -7.41
C ALA A 80 -8.50 2.91 -6.49
N LEU A 81 -7.45 3.73 -6.46
CA LEU A 81 -6.32 3.57 -5.54
C LEU A 81 -6.74 3.79 -4.09
N ALA A 82 -7.61 4.78 -3.81
CA ALA A 82 -8.19 4.95 -2.47
C ALA A 82 -9.05 3.74 -2.06
N SER A 83 -9.85 3.18 -2.98
CA SER A 83 -10.65 1.96 -2.74
C SER A 83 -9.75 0.76 -2.43
N LEU A 84 -8.63 0.67 -3.14
CA LEU A 84 -7.61 -0.35 -2.94
C LEU A 84 -6.91 -0.19 -1.57
N GLY A 85 -6.57 1.05 -1.18
CA GLY A 85 -6.02 1.39 0.13
C GLY A 85 -6.90 0.93 1.29
N ILE A 86 -8.19 1.29 1.27
CA ILE A 86 -9.18 0.83 2.28
C ILE A 86 -9.17 -0.71 2.39
N TRP A 87 -9.15 -1.41 1.26
CA TRP A 87 -9.12 -2.87 1.27
C TRP A 87 -7.83 -3.43 1.89
N PHE A 88 -6.69 -2.80 1.65
CA PHE A 88 -5.40 -3.17 2.24
C PHE A 88 -5.35 -2.88 3.74
N GLU A 89 -5.75 -1.71 4.17
CA GLU A 89 -5.79 -1.31 5.58
C GLU A 89 -6.67 -2.25 6.40
N VAL A 90 -7.82 -2.67 5.86
CA VAL A 90 -8.68 -3.68 6.50
C VAL A 90 -7.99 -5.03 6.66
N ILE A 91 -7.16 -5.42 5.70
CA ILE A 91 -6.33 -6.64 5.82
C ILE A 91 -5.25 -6.42 6.87
N LEU A 92 -4.53 -5.28 6.83
CA LEU A 92 -3.48 -4.92 7.77
C LEU A 92 -3.97 -4.96 9.22
N MET A 93 -5.09 -4.30 9.51
CA MET A 93 -5.70 -4.31 10.84
C MET A 93 -5.98 -5.74 11.33
N GLN A 94 -6.50 -6.63 10.48
CA GLN A 94 -6.72 -8.04 10.84
C GLN A 94 -5.41 -8.77 11.16
N LEU A 95 -4.33 -8.48 10.42
CA LEU A 95 -3.02 -9.06 10.67
C LEU A 95 -2.39 -8.53 11.97
N LEU A 96 -2.52 -7.23 12.24
CA LEU A 96 -2.03 -6.60 13.47
C LEU A 96 -2.78 -7.11 14.70
N VAL A 97 -4.12 -7.18 14.65
CA VAL A 97 -4.95 -7.76 15.72
C VAL A 97 -4.51 -9.20 16.02
N ARG A 98 -4.30 -10.02 15.00
CA ARG A 98 -3.79 -11.38 15.18
C ARG A 98 -2.36 -11.42 15.72
N HIS A 99 -1.50 -10.49 15.29
CA HIS A 99 -0.11 -10.40 15.75
C HIS A 99 0.00 -10.10 17.24
N ILE A 100 -0.87 -9.23 17.77
CA ILE A 100 -0.85 -8.83 19.18
C ILE A 100 -1.65 -9.72 20.11
N TYR A 101 -2.47 -10.64 19.57
CA TYR A 101 -3.44 -11.44 20.33
C TYR A 101 -2.84 -12.15 21.55
N ASP A 102 -1.68 -12.81 21.37
CA ASP A 102 -1.00 -13.56 22.44
C ASP A 102 0.14 -12.77 23.12
N LYS A 103 0.22 -11.45 22.89
CA LYS A 103 1.29 -10.62 23.46
C LYS A 103 0.90 -9.99 24.79
N PRO A 104 1.86 -9.65 25.67
CA PRO A 104 1.57 -8.94 26.91
C PRO A 104 0.88 -7.60 26.63
N ALA A 105 -0.34 -7.44 27.15
CA ALA A 105 -1.18 -6.27 26.92
C ALA A 105 -0.54 -4.94 27.39
N THR A 106 0.40 -5.02 28.34
CA THR A 106 1.13 -3.86 28.89
C THR A 106 2.38 -3.47 28.09
N SER A 107 2.73 -4.21 27.02
CA SER A 107 3.92 -3.89 26.21
C SER A 107 3.70 -2.66 25.32
N ALA A 108 4.77 -1.89 25.11
CA ALA A 108 4.75 -0.76 24.18
C ALA A 108 4.47 -1.22 22.74
N HIS A 109 4.83 -2.44 22.38
CA HIS A 109 4.50 -3.03 21.08
C HIS A 109 3.00 -3.23 20.86
N VAL A 110 2.28 -3.75 21.87
CA VAL A 110 0.82 -3.90 21.76
C VAL A 110 0.18 -2.52 21.65
N ARG A 111 0.62 -1.56 22.46
CA ARG A 111 0.14 -0.18 22.38
C ARG A 111 0.40 0.46 21.02
N TYR A 112 1.59 0.28 20.45
CA TYR A 112 1.94 0.81 19.14
C TYR A 112 1.10 0.20 18.01
N ALA A 113 0.94 -1.13 17.98
CA ALA A 113 0.10 -1.78 16.98
C ALA A 113 -1.37 -1.36 17.08
N LEU A 114 -1.88 -1.07 18.29
CA LEU A 114 -3.21 -0.50 18.47
C LEU A 114 -3.30 0.96 17.98
N THR A 115 -2.22 1.74 18.11
CA THR A 115 -2.13 3.07 17.50
C THR A 115 -2.17 2.96 15.98
N GLU A 116 -1.38 2.06 15.38
CA GLU A 116 -1.40 1.80 13.93
C GLU A 116 -2.81 1.40 13.45
N ILE A 117 -3.50 0.49 14.15
CA ILE A 117 -4.90 0.15 13.86
C ILE A 117 -5.83 1.38 13.92
N ALA A 118 -5.62 2.30 14.86
CA ALA A 118 -6.41 3.52 14.97
C ALA A 118 -6.10 4.49 13.83
N ASP A 119 -4.84 4.59 13.41
CA ASP A 119 -4.38 5.37 12.26
C ASP A 119 -5.04 4.82 10.97
N GLU A 120 -5.03 3.51 10.75
CA GLU A 120 -5.69 2.88 9.59
C GLU A 120 -7.21 3.07 9.58
N CYS A 121 -7.87 3.07 10.74
CA CYS A 121 -9.28 3.43 10.78
C CYS A 121 -9.53 4.84 10.24
N ARG A 122 -8.68 5.81 10.60
CA ARG A 122 -8.78 7.21 10.16
C ARG A 122 -8.45 7.35 8.67
N HIS A 123 -7.42 6.67 8.19
CA HIS A 123 -7.06 6.64 6.77
C HIS A 123 -8.21 6.09 5.92
N SER A 124 -8.77 4.94 6.29
CA SER A 124 -9.89 4.31 5.60
C SER A 124 -11.12 5.24 5.53
N MET A 125 -11.46 5.93 6.63
CA MET A 125 -12.56 6.90 6.64
C MET A 125 -12.26 8.12 5.74
N MET A 126 -11.03 8.64 5.77
CA MET A 126 -10.57 9.72 4.90
C MET A 126 -10.67 9.34 3.42
N PHE A 127 -10.18 8.15 3.05
CA PHE A 127 -10.27 7.63 1.68
C PHE A 127 -11.72 7.42 1.24
N ALA A 128 -12.58 6.87 2.10
CA ALA A 128 -14.00 6.72 1.79
C ALA A 128 -14.69 8.07 1.53
N ARG A 129 -14.35 9.11 2.33
CA ARG A 129 -14.84 10.48 2.14
C ARG A 129 -14.31 11.10 0.85
N ALA A 130 -13.05 10.87 0.50
CA ALA A 130 -12.45 11.31 -0.76
C ALA A 130 -13.16 10.68 -1.96
N ILE A 131 -13.35 9.35 -1.98
CA ILE A 131 -14.08 8.65 -3.04
C ILE A 131 -15.47 9.27 -3.22
N ARG A 132 -16.23 9.45 -2.12
CA ARG A 132 -17.56 10.08 -2.18
C ARG A 132 -17.51 11.50 -2.75
N LYS A 133 -16.54 12.33 -2.33
CA LYS A 133 -16.39 13.72 -2.81
C LYS A 133 -16.01 13.80 -4.29
N THR A 134 -15.28 12.80 -4.82
CA THR A 134 -15.01 12.74 -6.27
C THR A 134 -16.25 12.44 -7.11
N GLY A 135 -17.33 11.90 -6.52
CA GLY A 135 -18.53 11.49 -7.27
C GLY A 135 -18.31 10.28 -8.18
N THR A 136 -17.28 9.47 -7.91
CA THR A 136 -16.99 8.24 -8.64
C THR A 136 -17.62 7.02 -7.95
N PRO A 137 -17.82 5.90 -8.66
CA PRO A 137 -18.09 4.61 -8.01
C PRO A 137 -16.95 4.20 -7.08
N ALA A 138 -17.25 3.39 -6.06
CA ALA A 138 -16.22 2.62 -5.38
C ALA A 138 -15.73 1.50 -6.31
N TYR A 139 -14.42 1.27 -6.35
CA TYR A 139 -13.76 0.32 -7.25
C TYR A 139 -13.18 -0.86 -6.46
N PRO A 140 -13.99 -1.87 -6.10
CA PRO A 140 -13.51 -2.97 -5.30
C PRO A 140 -12.50 -3.84 -6.07
N PRO A 141 -11.59 -4.53 -5.36
CA PRO A 141 -10.69 -5.49 -5.98
C PRO A 141 -11.48 -6.62 -6.65
N GLY A 142 -10.91 -7.21 -7.70
CA GLY A 142 -11.53 -8.32 -8.43
C GLY A 142 -11.85 -9.51 -7.50
N ARG A 143 -12.96 -10.22 -7.78
CA ARG A 143 -13.47 -11.31 -6.92
C ARG A 143 -12.41 -12.37 -6.59
N GLY A 144 -11.55 -12.70 -7.55
CA GLY A 144 -10.43 -13.64 -7.35
C GLY A 144 -9.45 -13.15 -6.29
N HIS A 145 -8.91 -11.93 -6.45
CA HIS A 145 -8.00 -11.32 -5.48
C HIS A 145 -8.67 -11.15 -4.11
N HIS A 146 -9.94 -10.74 -4.09
CA HIS A 146 -10.70 -10.62 -2.85
C HIS A 146 -10.80 -11.96 -2.10
N ASN A 147 -11.01 -13.07 -2.81
CA ASN A 147 -11.08 -14.41 -2.20
C ASN A 147 -9.69 -14.89 -1.73
N ILE A 148 -8.63 -14.63 -2.50
CA ILE A 148 -7.24 -14.96 -2.10
C ILE A 148 -6.87 -14.22 -0.82
N ALA A 149 -7.22 -12.93 -0.71
CA ALA A 149 -6.98 -12.16 0.50
C ALA A 149 -7.73 -12.71 1.73
N ARG A 150 -8.93 -13.29 1.55
CA ARG A 150 -9.63 -13.97 2.67
C ARG A 150 -8.83 -15.16 3.20
N VAL A 151 -8.28 -15.98 2.31
CA VAL A 151 -7.43 -17.10 2.72
C VAL A 151 -6.18 -16.54 3.41
N PHE A 152 -5.50 -15.59 2.76
CA PHE A 152 -4.27 -14.99 3.27
C PHE A 152 -4.40 -14.42 4.67
N LYS A 153 -5.38 -13.55 4.91
CA LYS A 153 -5.54 -12.90 6.21
C LYS A 153 -5.82 -13.91 7.34
N SER A 154 -6.39 -15.06 7.00
CA SER A 154 -6.66 -16.16 7.93
C SER A 154 -5.44 -17.07 8.17
N VAL A 155 -4.63 -17.36 7.16
CA VAL A 155 -3.58 -18.41 7.25
C VAL A 155 -2.14 -17.90 7.18
N SER A 156 -1.93 -16.60 6.98
CA SER A 156 -0.59 -16.03 6.82
C SER A 156 0.28 -16.21 8.05
N THR A 157 1.53 -16.58 7.82
CA THR A 157 2.57 -16.54 8.84
C THR A 157 2.83 -15.09 9.24
N THR A 158 3.30 -14.84 10.46
CA THR A 158 3.58 -13.48 10.91
C THR A 158 4.57 -12.75 9.98
N PRO A 159 5.69 -13.35 9.52
CA PRO A 159 6.59 -12.68 8.57
C PRO A 159 5.93 -12.49 7.20
N GLY A 160 5.10 -13.44 6.75
CA GLY A 160 4.31 -13.30 5.53
C GLY A 160 3.35 -12.11 5.56
N SER A 161 2.73 -11.86 6.73
CA SER A 161 1.86 -10.71 6.96
C SER A 161 2.59 -9.39 6.76
N PHE A 162 3.70 -9.17 7.47
CA PHE A 162 4.48 -7.93 7.36
C PHE A 162 5.10 -7.74 5.97
N THR A 163 5.47 -8.83 5.30
CA THR A 163 5.97 -8.74 3.92
C THR A 163 4.88 -8.27 2.95
N ALA A 164 3.65 -8.76 3.10
CA ALA A 164 2.53 -8.33 2.26
C ALA A 164 2.09 -6.89 2.57
N THR A 165 2.15 -6.47 3.84
CA THR A 165 1.94 -5.08 4.24
C THR A 165 2.90 -4.15 3.51
N LEU A 166 4.21 -4.40 3.63
CA LEU A 166 5.24 -3.56 3.01
C LEU A 166 5.10 -3.46 1.49
N LEU A 167 4.58 -4.51 0.84
CA LEU A 167 4.32 -4.49 -0.60
C LEU A 167 3.25 -3.49 -1.01
N GLY A 168 2.18 -3.36 -0.23
CA GLY A 168 1.16 -2.36 -0.49
C GLY A 168 1.63 -0.96 -0.18
N GLU A 169 2.19 -0.80 1.02
CA GLU A 169 2.52 0.51 1.56
C GLU A 169 3.64 1.20 0.79
N GLU A 170 4.76 0.53 0.49
CA GLU A 170 5.91 1.24 -0.07
C GLU A 170 5.70 1.72 -1.52
N VAL A 171 4.98 0.94 -2.34
CA VAL A 171 4.68 1.33 -3.72
C VAL A 171 3.68 2.50 -3.74
N LEU A 172 2.65 2.45 -2.89
CA LEU A 172 1.69 3.55 -2.74
C LEU A 172 2.34 4.79 -2.13
N ASP A 173 3.15 4.65 -1.08
CA ASP A 173 3.89 5.72 -0.44
C ASP A 173 4.79 6.46 -1.45
N TRP A 174 5.51 5.72 -2.31
CA TRP A 174 6.28 6.33 -3.38
C TRP A 174 5.41 7.17 -4.32
N MET A 175 4.28 6.65 -4.78
CA MET A 175 3.34 7.40 -5.64
C MET A 175 2.79 8.64 -4.92
N GLN A 176 2.37 8.50 -3.66
CA GLN A 176 1.81 9.60 -2.88
C GLN A 176 2.83 10.70 -2.58
N ARG A 177 4.11 10.35 -2.42
CA ARG A 177 5.22 11.30 -2.28
C ARG A 177 5.45 12.15 -3.54
N LEU A 178 5.06 11.64 -4.71
CA LEU A 178 5.03 12.43 -5.95
C LEU A 178 3.77 13.30 -6.02
N THR A 179 2.65 12.81 -5.48
CA THR A 179 1.34 13.48 -5.56
C THR A 179 1.22 14.71 -4.67
N PHE A 180 1.54 14.64 -3.37
CA PHE A 180 1.27 15.75 -2.47
C PHE A 180 2.03 17.07 -2.79
N PRO A 181 3.28 17.07 -3.31
CA PRO A 181 3.94 18.31 -3.68
C PRO A 181 3.50 18.85 -5.05
N ASP A 182 2.85 18.06 -5.91
CA ASP A 182 2.50 18.43 -7.28
C ASP A 182 1.31 19.39 -7.33
N GLU A 183 1.57 20.66 -7.67
CA GLU A 183 0.55 21.72 -7.77
C GLU A 183 -0.43 21.53 -8.93
N ARG A 184 -0.16 20.62 -9.87
CA ARG A 184 -1.11 20.23 -10.93
C ARG A 184 -2.26 19.39 -10.37
N VAL A 185 -2.14 18.88 -9.15
CA VAL A 185 -3.14 18.02 -8.50
C VAL A 185 -4.06 18.82 -7.57
N GLN A 186 -5.33 18.44 -7.49
CA GLN A 186 -6.34 19.04 -6.61
C GLN A 186 -5.81 19.19 -5.17
N PRO A 187 -5.93 20.38 -4.54
CA PRO A 187 -5.42 20.62 -3.18
C PRO A 187 -5.92 19.63 -2.13
N LEU A 188 -7.19 19.22 -2.20
CA LEU A 188 -7.76 18.24 -1.29
C LEU A 188 -7.06 16.87 -1.44
N ILE A 189 -6.78 16.43 -2.67
CA ILE A 189 -6.08 15.15 -2.91
C ILE A 189 -4.62 15.22 -2.42
N ARG A 190 -3.96 16.36 -2.64
CA ARG A 190 -2.62 16.61 -2.07
C ARG A 190 -2.65 16.56 -0.55
N GLY A 191 -3.68 17.12 0.09
CA GLY A 191 -3.87 17.07 1.54
C GLY A 191 -4.07 15.64 2.06
N VAL A 192 -4.96 14.87 1.42
CA VAL A 192 -5.22 13.45 1.75
C VAL A 192 -3.93 12.63 1.67
N THR A 193 -3.18 12.76 0.57
CA THR A 193 -1.92 12.04 0.37
C THR A 193 -0.82 12.49 1.32
N ARG A 194 -0.73 13.79 1.64
CA ARG A 194 0.21 14.32 2.64
C ARG A 194 -0.02 13.73 4.02
N ILE A 195 -1.27 13.69 4.49
CA ILE A 195 -1.62 13.12 5.79
C ILE A 195 -1.18 11.65 5.83
N HIS A 196 -1.60 10.86 4.84
CA HIS A 196 -1.28 9.43 4.76
C HIS A 196 0.24 9.18 4.78
N VAL A 197 1.01 9.85 3.92
CA VAL A 197 2.48 9.67 3.82
C VAL A 197 3.21 10.00 5.13
N VAL A 198 2.77 11.04 5.85
CA VAL A 198 3.39 11.44 7.12
C VAL A 198 3.12 10.40 8.22
N GLU A 199 1.94 9.79 8.20
CA GLU A 199 1.55 8.73 9.13
C GLU A 199 2.23 7.39 8.80
N GLU A 200 2.15 6.95 7.55
CA GLU A 200 2.66 5.65 7.06
C GLU A 200 4.17 5.49 7.14
N ALA A 201 4.94 6.58 7.08
CA ALA A 201 6.40 6.51 7.23
C ALA A 201 6.82 5.78 8.53
N ARG A 202 5.98 5.86 9.58
CA ARG A 202 6.21 5.17 10.86
C ARG A 202 5.85 3.68 10.77
N HIS A 203 4.73 3.35 10.13
CA HIS A 203 4.25 1.98 9.97
C HIS A 203 5.21 1.16 9.12
N VAL A 204 5.69 1.72 8.00
CA VAL A 204 6.72 1.10 7.15
C VAL A 204 7.99 0.82 7.95
N ARG A 205 8.46 1.78 8.76
CA ARG A 205 9.65 1.59 9.60
C ARG A 205 9.45 0.46 10.61
N TYR A 206 8.31 0.44 11.30
CA TYR A 206 7.96 -0.62 12.23
C TYR A 206 7.90 -1.99 11.56
N ALA A 207 7.19 -2.10 10.43
CA ALA A 207 7.03 -3.33 9.67
C ALA A 207 8.37 -3.88 9.17
N ARG A 208 9.29 -3.02 8.69
CA ARG A 208 10.65 -3.44 8.28
C ARG A 208 11.46 -4.02 9.44
N GLU A 209 11.42 -3.37 10.62
CA GLU A 209 12.14 -3.87 11.80
C GLU A 209 11.54 -5.18 12.33
N GLU A 210 10.21 -5.27 12.34
CA GLU A 210 9.48 -6.45 12.77
C GLU A 210 9.73 -7.64 11.82
N LEU A 211 9.71 -7.41 10.50
CA LEU A 211 10.02 -8.43 9.51
C LEU A 211 11.45 -8.96 9.64
N ARG A 212 12.45 -8.08 9.80
CA ARG A 212 13.86 -8.47 10.05
C ARG A 212 13.95 -9.43 11.23
N ARG A 213 13.33 -9.06 12.35
CA ARG A 213 13.39 -9.84 13.58
C ARG A 213 12.70 -11.20 13.45
N GLN A 214 11.52 -11.22 12.82
CA GLN A 214 10.78 -12.46 12.62
C GLN A 214 11.51 -13.42 11.70
N LEU A 215 12.07 -12.94 10.58
CA LEU A 215 12.84 -13.79 9.66
C LEU A 215 14.15 -14.30 10.27
N ALA A 216 14.76 -13.56 11.20
CA ALA A 216 15.95 -14.00 11.92
C ALA A 216 15.66 -15.19 12.85
N ALA A 217 14.46 -15.25 13.43
CA ALA A 217 14.03 -16.33 14.32
C ALA A 217 13.27 -17.46 13.60
N ALA A 218 12.82 -17.23 12.35
CA ALA A 218 11.94 -18.15 11.64
C ALA A 218 12.66 -19.46 11.21
N PRO A 219 12.02 -20.64 11.40
CA PRO A 219 12.51 -21.89 10.85
C PRO A 219 12.52 -21.85 9.31
N ARG A 220 13.31 -22.73 8.69
CA ARG A 220 13.51 -22.75 7.23
C ARG A 220 12.19 -22.82 6.45
N TRP A 221 11.25 -23.67 6.87
CA TRP A 221 9.97 -23.84 6.17
C TRP A 221 9.14 -22.55 6.15
N GLU A 222 9.17 -21.76 7.24
CA GLU A 222 8.44 -20.50 7.33
C GLU A 222 9.07 -19.45 6.43
N ARG A 223 10.42 -19.39 6.37
CA ARG A 223 11.15 -18.51 5.46
C ARG A 223 10.86 -18.84 3.99
N GLU A 224 10.82 -20.13 3.64
CA GLU A 224 10.47 -20.58 2.29
C GLU A 224 9.01 -20.24 1.94
N LEU A 225 8.09 -20.46 2.88
CA LEU A 225 6.68 -20.10 2.69
C LEU A 225 6.52 -18.59 2.49
N THR A 226 7.14 -17.76 3.35
CA THR A 226 7.14 -16.30 3.20
C THR A 226 7.72 -15.88 1.86
N ARG A 227 8.77 -16.57 1.37
CA ARG A 227 9.35 -16.29 0.05
C ARG A 227 8.36 -16.49 -1.10
N VAL A 228 7.65 -17.62 -1.08
CA VAL A 228 6.67 -17.96 -2.13
C VAL A 228 5.46 -17.05 -2.03
N THR A 229 4.91 -16.84 -0.84
CA THR A 229 3.72 -15.99 -0.66
C THR A 229 4.02 -14.54 -1.02
N CYS A 230 5.18 -14.01 -0.64
CA CYS A 230 5.65 -12.69 -1.04
C CYS A 230 5.67 -12.51 -2.56
N GLY A 231 6.22 -13.48 -3.30
CA GLY A 231 6.23 -13.45 -4.76
C GLY A 231 4.83 -13.50 -5.38
N GLU A 232 3.90 -14.22 -4.76
CA GLU A 232 2.50 -14.27 -5.23
C GLU A 232 1.77 -12.96 -4.93
N PHE A 233 2.00 -12.35 -3.77
CA PHE A 233 1.49 -11.02 -3.49
C PHE A 233 1.99 -10.00 -4.51
N ALA A 234 3.28 -10.03 -4.87
CA ALA A 234 3.82 -9.13 -5.89
C ALA A 234 3.01 -9.17 -7.19
N ARG A 235 2.54 -10.36 -7.61
CA ARG A 235 1.69 -10.53 -8.81
C ARG A 235 0.28 -9.97 -8.61
N ILE A 236 -0.33 -10.26 -7.47
CA ILE A 236 -1.69 -9.79 -7.15
C ILE A 236 -1.69 -8.26 -7.11
N PHE A 237 -0.74 -7.67 -6.39
CA PHE A 237 -0.62 -6.23 -6.23
C PHE A 237 -0.38 -5.55 -7.58
N ALA A 238 0.60 -6.02 -8.37
CA ALA A 238 0.90 -5.45 -9.68
C ALA A 238 -0.36 -5.31 -10.58
N VAL A 239 -1.30 -6.26 -10.48
CA VAL A 239 -2.58 -6.19 -11.20
C VAL A 239 -3.61 -5.33 -10.46
N ALA A 240 -3.66 -5.36 -9.13
CA ALA A 240 -4.65 -4.65 -8.33
C ALA A 240 -4.51 -3.12 -8.38
N PHE A 241 -3.31 -2.58 -8.65
CA PHE A 241 -3.05 -1.15 -8.81
C PHE A 241 -3.83 -0.48 -9.96
N VAL A 242 -4.42 -1.26 -10.86
CA VAL A 242 -5.24 -0.76 -11.96
C VAL A 242 -6.58 -1.49 -11.93
N ASN A 243 -7.66 -0.77 -11.59
CA ASN A 243 -9.00 -1.34 -11.69
C ASN A 243 -9.56 -1.14 -13.10
N PRO A 244 -9.78 -2.21 -13.91
CA PRO A 244 -10.22 -2.05 -15.29
C PRO A 244 -11.58 -1.40 -15.47
N GLN A 245 -12.39 -1.27 -14.41
CA GLN A 245 -13.70 -0.62 -14.49
C GLN A 245 -13.61 0.89 -14.70
N VAL A 246 -12.48 1.52 -14.33
CA VAL A 246 -12.27 2.97 -14.52
C VAL A 246 -12.36 3.38 -15.98
N TYR A 247 -11.86 2.54 -16.90
CA TYR A 247 -11.85 2.83 -18.33
C TYR A 247 -13.25 2.95 -18.90
N ALA A 248 -14.16 2.05 -18.52
CA ALA A 248 -15.55 2.11 -18.94
C ALA A 248 -16.26 3.34 -18.35
N SER A 249 -15.87 3.78 -17.14
CA SER A 249 -16.44 4.99 -16.52
C SER A 249 -16.10 6.27 -17.27
N VAL A 250 -14.97 6.30 -17.98
CA VAL A 250 -14.53 7.43 -18.81
C VAL A 250 -14.76 7.22 -20.31
N GLY A 251 -15.60 6.23 -20.68
CA GLY A 251 -16.00 5.98 -22.07
C GLY A 251 -14.96 5.28 -22.94
N LEU A 252 -13.92 4.67 -22.36
CA LEU A 252 -12.90 3.91 -23.09
C LEU A 252 -13.27 2.42 -23.21
N ASP A 253 -12.85 1.78 -24.30
CA ASP A 253 -12.92 0.32 -24.40
C ASP A 253 -11.98 -0.32 -23.37
N ARG A 254 -12.58 -1.08 -22.45
CA ARG A 254 -11.84 -1.70 -21.34
C ARG A 254 -10.78 -2.69 -21.82
N ALA A 255 -11.05 -3.47 -22.86
CA ALA A 255 -10.14 -4.51 -23.30
C ALA A 255 -8.90 -3.89 -23.97
N GLN A 256 -9.12 -2.89 -24.83
CA GLN A 256 -8.08 -2.10 -25.47
C GLN A 256 -7.23 -1.36 -24.43
N ALA A 257 -7.86 -0.65 -23.48
CA ALA A 257 -7.14 0.09 -22.44
C ALA A 257 -6.26 -0.84 -21.60
N VAL A 258 -6.80 -1.96 -21.12
CA VAL A 258 -6.01 -2.95 -20.35
C VAL A 258 -4.86 -3.53 -21.18
N ALA A 259 -5.07 -3.79 -22.47
CA ALA A 259 -4.01 -4.29 -23.35
C ALA A 259 -2.87 -3.26 -23.49
N GLN A 260 -3.21 -1.97 -23.66
CA GLN A 260 -2.21 -0.91 -23.77
C GLN A 260 -1.48 -0.68 -22.44
N VAL A 261 -2.16 -0.72 -21.29
CA VAL A 261 -1.50 -0.64 -19.97
C VAL A 261 -0.50 -1.79 -19.77
N ARG A 262 -0.86 -3.01 -20.18
CA ARG A 262 0.06 -4.16 -20.09
C ARG A 262 1.28 -4.02 -21.01
N ALA A 263 1.10 -3.41 -22.18
CA ALA A 263 2.16 -3.18 -23.14
C ALA A 263 3.02 -1.94 -22.82
N SER A 264 2.51 -1.02 -21.98
CA SER A 264 3.18 0.24 -21.65
C SER A 264 4.51 0.03 -20.93
N ASP A 265 5.60 0.45 -21.57
CA ASP A 265 6.94 0.46 -20.98
C ASP A 265 7.04 1.51 -19.87
N HIS A 266 6.41 2.67 -20.05
CA HIS A 266 6.31 3.71 -19.02
C HIS A 266 5.64 3.18 -17.75
N ARG A 267 4.49 2.50 -17.88
CA ARG A 267 3.80 1.93 -16.72
C ARG A 267 4.66 0.90 -16.01
N ARG A 268 5.37 0.05 -16.77
CA ARG A 268 6.29 -0.94 -16.20
C ARG A 268 7.40 -0.25 -15.42
N ALA A 269 8.02 0.80 -15.97
CA ALA A 269 9.06 1.58 -15.31
C ALA A 269 8.56 2.25 -14.03
N VAL A 270 7.37 2.87 -14.05
CA VAL A 270 6.74 3.48 -12.87
C VAL A 270 6.55 2.44 -11.76
N MET A 271 6.03 1.26 -12.08
CA MET A 271 5.81 0.20 -11.09
C MET A 271 7.11 -0.38 -10.55
N GLN A 272 8.16 -0.49 -11.37
CA GLN A 272 9.49 -0.95 -10.95
C GLN A 272 10.17 0.08 -10.05
N GLU A 273 10.11 1.36 -10.39
CA GLU A 273 10.72 2.43 -9.57
C GLU A 273 10.03 2.53 -8.21
N GLY A 274 8.69 2.49 -8.18
CA GLY A 274 7.93 2.48 -6.92
C GLY A 274 8.20 1.25 -6.06
N ALA A 275 8.52 0.10 -6.65
CA ALA A 275 8.85 -1.12 -5.92
C ALA A 275 10.33 -1.23 -5.52
N ARG A 276 11.21 -0.35 -6.02
CA ARG A 276 12.67 -0.52 -5.92
C ARG A 276 13.16 -0.66 -4.47
N HIS A 277 12.77 0.28 -3.60
CA HIS A 277 13.21 0.29 -2.19
C HIS A 277 12.75 -0.95 -1.43
N LEU A 278 11.57 -1.45 -1.76
CA LEU A 278 11.05 -2.70 -1.21
C LEU A 278 11.84 -3.89 -1.73
N THR A 279 12.07 -3.96 -3.05
CA THR A 279 12.81 -5.08 -3.63
C THR A 279 14.25 -5.17 -3.09
N ASP A 280 14.92 -4.03 -2.91
CA ASP A 280 16.26 -3.97 -2.30
C ASP A 280 16.22 -4.54 -0.88
N PHE A 281 15.25 -4.10 -0.07
CA PHE A 281 15.06 -4.59 1.29
C PHE A 281 14.74 -6.09 1.35
N LEU A 282 13.90 -6.60 0.45
CA LEU A 282 13.58 -8.03 0.40
C LEU A 282 14.76 -8.89 -0.08
N ASP A 283 15.65 -8.35 -0.93
CA ASP A 283 16.87 -9.04 -1.34
C ASP A 283 17.87 -9.13 -0.18
N GLU A 284 18.03 -8.06 0.61
CA GLU A 284 18.82 -8.06 1.85
C GLU A 284 18.38 -9.19 2.80
N LEU A 285 17.08 -9.44 2.89
CA LEU A 285 16.50 -10.50 3.72
C LEU A 285 16.58 -11.90 3.10
N GLY A 286 17.04 -12.01 1.85
CA GLY A 286 17.14 -13.26 1.11
C GLY A 286 15.78 -13.80 0.63
N LEU A 287 14.76 -12.94 0.53
CA LEU A 287 13.45 -13.29 -0.02
C LEU A 287 13.43 -13.22 -1.55
N LEU A 288 14.34 -12.50 -2.20
CA LEU A 288 14.44 -12.45 -3.67
C LEU A 288 15.42 -13.48 -4.25
N ARG A 289 15.23 -14.76 -3.87
CA ARG A 289 16.06 -15.89 -4.33
C ARG A 289 15.24 -17.01 -4.97
N GLY A 290 15.86 -17.76 -5.89
CA GLY A 290 15.26 -18.94 -6.51
C GLY A 290 13.88 -18.68 -7.12
N ILE A 291 12.87 -19.44 -6.68
CA ILE A 291 11.49 -19.26 -7.18
C ILE A 291 10.91 -17.89 -6.83
N GLY A 292 11.21 -17.33 -5.66
CA GLY A 292 10.73 -16.01 -5.24
C GLY A 292 11.13 -14.93 -6.24
N ARG A 293 12.41 -14.90 -6.63
CA ARG A 293 12.90 -13.94 -7.65
C ARG A 293 12.19 -14.08 -8.99
N ARG A 294 11.92 -15.32 -9.43
CA ARG A 294 11.16 -15.56 -10.68
C ARG A 294 9.73 -15.04 -10.58
N MET A 295 9.08 -15.19 -9.42
CA MET A 295 7.72 -14.69 -9.20
C MET A 295 7.67 -13.16 -9.25
N TRP A 296 8.61 -12.50 -8.58
CA TRP A 296 8.76 -11.04 -8.61
C TRP A 296 9.07 -10.49 -10.01
N ARG A 297 9.91 -11.17 -10.80
CA ARG A 297 10.11 -10.78 -12.21
C ARG A 297 8.84 -10.92 -13.03
N SER A 298 8.11 -12.02 -12.83
CA SER A 298 6.86 -12.24 -13.56
C SER A 298 5.72 -11.31 -13.14
N SER A 299 5.80 -10.65 -11.98
CA SER A 299 4.84 -9.59 -11.63
C SER A 299 5.13 -8.27 -12.34
N GLY A 300 6.32 -8.11 -12.91
CA GLY A 300 6.78 -6.87 -13.53
C GLY A 300 7.31 -5.83 -12.53
N LEU A 301 7.23 -6.09 -11.22
CA LEU A 301 7.75 -5.18 -10.17
C LEU A 301 9.27 -5.28 -9.97
N LEU A 302 9.90 -6.35 -10.49
CA LEU A 302 11.33 -6.55 -10.46
C LEU A 302 11.86 -6.72 -11.90
N ALA A 303 12.98 -6.08 -12.20
CA ALA A 303 13.67 -6.20 -13.49
C ALA A 303 14.34 -7.58 -13.72
#